data_AF-Q7AL77-F1
#
_entry.id   AF-Q7AL77-F1
#
_cell.length_a   1.000
_cell.length_b   1.000
_cell.length_c   1.000
_cell.angle_alpha   90.00
_cell.angle_beta   90.00
_cell.angle_gamma   90.00
#
_symmetry.space_group_name_H-M   'P 1'
#
loop_
_entity.id
_entity.type
_entity.pdbx_description
1 polymer ?
#
loop_
_entity_poly.entity_id
_entity_poly.type
_entity_poly.pdbx_seq_one_letter_code
_entity_poly.pdbx_strand_id
1 'polypeptide(L)'
;MNMNFDFEDHENKNLSVQEEHHHCSEGGEHKIAFCCVVSIPKGFKYVAHCDPKFVYNLDCLSVSKEKCRKVVPIEGCGCAEVDLHVLKVKGCISFVSNIEIEPIHECMTCSANPHKENIAVSCQDTVCVDQVLYCSVDCLPDCDINCDNVKICDVSIEPIGDCDCHAVKIKGKFSLHYK
;
A
#
# COMPACT_ATOMS: atom_id res chain seq x y z
N MET A 1 6.55 -0.11 -71.50
CA MET A 1 5.24 -0.70 -71.15
C MET A 1 5.26 -0.99 -69.67
N ASN A 2 4.38 -0.30 -68.95
CA ASN A 2 4.16 -0.41 -67.50
C ASN A 2 3.76 -1.84 -67.11
N MET A 3 4.14 -2.26 -65.90
CA MET A 3 3.17 -2.63 -64.86
C MET A 3 3.81 -2.38 -63.49
N ASN A 4 3.35 -1.33 -62.81
CA ASN A 4 3.49 -1.15 -61.37
C ASN A 4 2.53 -2.13 -60.67
N PHE A 5 2.99 -2.75 -59.60
CA PHE A 5 2.12 -3.29 -58.56
C PHE A 5 2.61 -2.75 -57.23
N ASP A 6 1.85 -1.81 -56.70
CA ASP A 6 1.95 -1.31 -55.34
C ASP A 6 1.44 -2.40 -54.39
N PHE A 7 2.22 -2.75 -53.38
CA PHE A 7 1.74 -3.42 -52.18
C PHE A 7 2.21 -2.61 -50.98
N GLU A 8 1.27 -1.87 -50.40
CA GLU A 8 1.39 -1.20 -49.11
C GLU A 8 1.44 -2.27 -48.01
N ASP A 9 2.57 -2.39 -47.32
CA ASP A 9 2.64 -3.13 -46.05
C ASP A 9 2.41 -2.15 -44.90
N HIS A 10 1.20 -2.23 -44.36
CA HIS A 10 0.74 -1.54 -43.17
C HIS A 10 1.45 -2.09 -41.91
N GLU A 11 1.94 -1.16 -41.10
CA GLU A 11 2.37 -1.26 -39.71
C GLU A 11 2.00 -2.57 -38.98
N ASN A 12 3.02 -3.36 -38.63
CA ASN A 12 2.90 -4.32 -37.53
C ASN A 12 3.57 -3.75 -36.28
N LYS A 13 2.71 -3.35 -35.35
CA LYS A 13 3.04 -2.73 -34.07
C LYS A 13 4.00 -3.61 -33.28
N ASN A 14 5.09 -2.97 -32.83
CA ASN A 14 5.98 -3.46 -31.79
C ASN A 14 5.16 -3.96 -30.58
N LEU A 15 5.01 -5.28 -30.46
CA LEU A 15 4.74 -5.91 -29.16
C LEU A 15 6.02 -5.77 -28.35
N SER A 16 6.10 -4.71 -27.56
CA SER A 16 7.02 -4.67 -26.42
C SER A 16 6.51 -5.70 -25.41
N VAL A 17 7.14 -6.88 -25.43
CA VAL A 17 7.09 -7.79 -24.29
C VAL A 17 7.74 -7.03 -23.15
N GLN A 18 6.91 -6.51 -22.24
CA GLN A 18 7.38 -5.92 -21.00
C GLN A 18 8.08 -7.04 -20.23
N GLU A 19 9.41 -7.02 -20.21
CA GLU A 19 10.20 -7.81 -19.27
C GLU A 19 9.83 -7.33 -17.87
N GLU A 20 8.96 -8.08 -17.20
CA GLU A 20 8.71 -7.92 -15.76
C GLU A 20 10.01 -8.30 -15.03
N HIS A 21 10.91 -7.32 -14.89
CA HIS A 21 12.06 -7.38 -14.00
C HIS A 21 11.55 -7.59 -12.58
N HIS A 22 11.41 -8.86 -12.18
CA HIS A 22 11.19 -9.27 -10.81
C HIS A 22 12.46 -8.93 -10.02
N HIS A 23 12.49 -7.72 -9.47
CA HIS A 23 13.52 -7.27 -8.57
C HIS A 23 13.26 -7.97 -7.22
N CYS A 24 13.96 -9.09 -6.97
CA CYS A 24 14.09 -9.61 -5.62
C CYS A 24 14.83 -8.53 -4.81
N SER A 25 14.14 -7.89 -3.88
CA SER A 25 14.76 -6.89 -3.01
C SER A 25 15.64 -7.60 -1.99
N GLU A 26 16.93 -7.27 -1.98
CA GLU A 26 17.85 -7.63 -0.90
C GLU A 26 17.47 -6.83 0.34
N GLY A 27 16.83 -7.47 1.33
CA GLY A 27 16.72 -6.97 2.71
C GLY A 27 16.12 -5.57 2.90
N GLY A 28 15.17 -5.17 2.04
CA GLY A 28 14.47 -3.89 2.16
C GLY A 28 13.37 -3.90 3.24
N GLU A 29 13.10 -2.73 3.83
CA GLU A 29 11.91 -2.52 4.67
C GLU A 29 10.65 -2.55 3.78
N HIS A 30 9.80 -3.56 3.96
CA HIS A 30 8.59 -3.75 3.16
C HIS A 30 7.48 -2.83 3.63
N LYS A 31 7.22 -1.74 2.89
CA LYS A 31 6.21 -0.74 3.24
C LYS A 31 5.05 -0.70 2.27
N ILE A 32 3.84 -0.67 2.82
CA ILE A 32 2.58 -0.68 2.08
C ILE A 32 1.82 0.60 2.42
N ALA A 33 1.68 1.50 1.45
CA ALA A 33 1.02 2.78 1.67
C ALA A 33 -0.50 2.64 1.81
N PHE A 34 -1.09 3.41 2.72
CA PHE A 34 -2.53 3.58 2.84
C PHE A 34 -2.91 5.07 2.80
N CYS A 35 -4.15 5.35 2.43
CA CYS A 35 -4.69 6.70 2.38
C CYS A 35 -6.19 6.67 2.62
N CYS A 36 -6.65 7.28 3.70
CA CYS A 36 -8.04 7.28 4.10
C CYS A 36 -8.54 8.73 4.26
N VAL A 37 -9.76 9.03 3.81
CA VAL A 37 -10.33 10.38 3.86
C VAL A 37 -11.42 10.45 4.91
N VAL A 38 -11.34 11.47 5.77
CA VAL A 38 -12.34 11.76 6.79
C VAL A 38 -13.07 13.04 6.41
N SER A 39 -14.39 12.98 6.30
CA SER A 39 -15.22 14.18 6.17
C SER A 39 -15.43 14.81 7.54
N ILE A 40 -15.12 16.10 7.65
CA ILE A 40 -15.34 16.92 8.83
C ILE A 40 -16.73 17.58 8.71
N PRO A 41 -17.64 17.39 9.67
CA PRO A 41 -18.93 18.05 9.65
C PRO A 41 -18.82 19.57 9.64
N LYS A 42 -19.78 20.24 8.99
CA LYS A 42 -19.87 21.71 9.02
C LYS A 42 -19.98 22.21 10.46
N GLY A 43 -19.29 23.31 10.76
CA GLY A 43 -19.22 23.87 12.11
C GLY A 43 -18.12 23.26 12.98
N PHE A 44 -17.38 22.27 12.47
CA PHE A 44 -16.23 21.67 13.13
C PHE A 44 -14.95 21.85 12.30
N LYS A 45 -13.81 21.77 12.98
CA LYS A 45 -12.47 21.72 12.41
C LYS A 45 -11.70 20.58 13.07
N TYR A 46 -10.71 20.03 12.37
CA TYR A 46 -9.83 19.03 12.97
C TYR A 46 -8.90 19.69 13.99
N VAL A 47 -8.57 18.96 15.05
CA VAL A 47 -7.61 19.42 16.05
C VAL A 47 -6.20 19.23 15.49
N ALA A 48 -5.48 20.33 15.31
CA ALA A 48 -4.09 20.27 14.85
C ALA A 48 -3.22 19.51 15.86
N HIS A 49 -2.24 18.75 15.37
CA HIS A 49 -1.35 17.90 16.18
C HIS A 49 -2.06 16.77 16.97
N CYS A 50 -3.28 16.37 16.59
CA CYS A 50 -3.84 15.13 17.12
C CYS A 50 -3.12 13.91 16.51
N ASP A 51 -2.78 12.94 17.35
CA ASP A 51 -2.28 11.65 16.90
C ASP A 51 -3.48 10.76 16.52
N PRO A 52 -3.62 10.37 15.24
CA PRO A 52 -4.70 9.50 14.84
C PRO A 52 -4.54 8.12 15.48
N LYS A 53 -5.64 7.54 15.96
CA LYS A 53 -5.62 6.17 16.49
C LYS A 53 -5.98 5.21 15.37
N PHE A 54 -5.36 4.03 15.39
CA PHE A 54 -5.58 3.00 14.38
C PHE A 54 -5.95 1.67 15.03
N VAL A 55 -6.84 0.95 14.37
CA VAL A 55 -7.11 -0.47 14.62
C VAL A 55 -7.11 -1.15 13.26
N TYR A 56 -6.45 -2.29 13.14
CA TYR A 56 -6.32 -3.02 11.87
C TYR A 56 -6.45 -4.52 12.07
N ASN A 57 -6.94 -5.20 11.03
CA ASN A 57 -7.09 -6.65 10.96
C ASN A 57 -6.14 -7.23 9.89
N LEU A 58 -5.43 -8.29 10.26
CA LEU A 58 -4.47 -9.02 9.44
C LEU A 58 -4.97 -10.40 9.00
N ASP A 59 -6.18 -10.84 9.39
CA ASP A 59 -6.72 -12.18 9.14
C ASP A 59 -6.78 -12.56 7.65
N CYS A 60 -6.85 -11.55 6.77
CA CYS A 60 -6.87 -11.74 5.33
C CYS A 60 -5.46 -11.82 4.70
N LEU A 61 -4.39 -11.72 5.48
CA LEU A 61 -3.02 -11.91 5.02
C LEU A 61 -2.64 -13.38 5.03
N SER A 62 -1.92 -13.79 4.00
CA SER A 62 -1.36 -15.14 3.85
C SER A 62 0.11 -15.05 3.47
N VAL A 63 0.91 -15.94 4.04
CA VAL A 63 2.31 -16.14 3.68
C VAL A 63 2.40 -17.36 2.78
N SER A 64 3.02 -17.23 1.61
CA SER A 64 3.29 -18.35 0.71
C SER A 64 4.78 -18.53 0.46
N LYS A 65 5.19 -19.79 0.36
CA LYS A 65 6.51 -20.20 -0.11
C LYS A 65 6.34 -20.81 -1.49
N GLU A 66 6.85 -20.13 -2.50
CA GLU A 66 6.75 -20.53 -3.90
C GLU A 66 8.12 -21.00 -4.41
N LYS A 67 8.12 -21.90 -5.39
CA LYS A 67 9.33 -22.33 -6.09
C LYS A 67 9.17 -22.00 -7.57
N CYS A 68 10.10 -21.24 -8.13
CA CYS A 68 10.15 -20.90 -9.54
C CYS A 68 11.51 -21.30 -10.14
N ARG A 69 11.56 -21.45 -11.46
CA ARG A 69 12.82 -21.70 -12.19
C ARG A 69 13.24 -20.45 -12.92
N LYS A 70 14.51 -20.10 -12.80
CA LYS A 70 15.12 -18.96 -13.49
C LYS A 70 16.29 -19.43 -14.34
N VAL A 71 16.27 -19.05 -15.61
CA VAL A 71 17.40 -19.27 -16.53
C VAL A 71 18.35 -18.08 -16.38
N VAL A 72 19.61 -18.37 -16.05
CA VAL A 72 20.66 -17.36 -15.85
C VAL A 72 21.73 -17.57 -16.93
N PRO A 73 22.08 -16.54 -17.72
CA PRO A 73 23.18 -16.64 -18.66
C PRO A 73 24.51 -16.72 -17.91
N ILE A 74 25.38 -17.63 -18.34
CA ILE A 74 26.75 -17.78 -17.84
C ILE A 74 27.69 -17.41 -18.97
N GLU A 75 28.52 -16.40 -18.72
CA GLU A 75 29.50 -15.91 -19.68
C GLU A 75 30.44 -17.05 -20.14
N GLY A 76 30.51 -17.26 -21.46
CA GLY A 76 31.34 -18.29 -22.07
C GLY A 76 30.84 -19.74 -21.92
N CYS A 77 29.75 -20.00 -21.20
CA CYS A 77 29.28 -21.36 -20.90
C CYS A 77 27.81 -21.64 -21.26
N GLY A 78 27.06 -20.66 -21.79
CA GLY A 78 25.65 -20.82 -22.16
C GLY A 78 24.70 -20.37 -21.05
N CYS A 79 23.64 -21.13 -20.76
CA CYS A 79 22.66 -20.80 -19.73
C CYS A 79 22.58 -21.91 -18.67
N ALA A 80 22.33 -21.54 -17.42
CA ALA A 80 22.01 -22.47 -16.34
C ALA A 80 20.59 -22.24 -15.82
N GLU A 81 19.90 -23.32 -15.48
CA GLU A 81 18.64 -23.27 -14.74
C GLU A 81 18.91 -23.30 -13.24
N VAL A 82 18.32 -22.36 -12.53
CA VAL A 82 18.40 -22.28 -11.07
C VAL A 82 16.98 -22.32 -10.51
N ASP A 83 16.77 -23.19 -9.53
CA ASP A 83 15.56 -23.17 -8.73
C ASP A 83 15.65 -22.00 -7.73
N LEU A 84 14.67 -21.11 -7.78
CA LEU A 84 14.54 -19.97 -6.89
C LEU A 84 13.32 -20.18 -6.00
N HIS A 85 13.53 -20.12 -4.70
CA HIS A 85 12.50 -20.13 -3.69
C HIS A 85 12.12 -18.68 -3.34
N VAL A 86 10.83 -18.39 -3.30
CA VAL A 86 10.28 -17.05 -3.09
C VAL A 86 9.30 -17.06 -1.92
N LEU A 87 9.55 -16.23 -0.91
CA LEU A 87 8.64 -15.98 0.21
C LEU A 87 7.80 -14.75 -0.11
N LYS A 88 6.48 -14.88 -0.11
CA LYS A 88 5.54 -13.79 -0.42
C LYS A 88 4.51 -13.61 0.68
N VAL A 89 4.01 -12.38 0.79
CA VAL A 89 2.80 -12.05 1.54
C VAL A 89 1.75 -11.54 0.58
N LYS A 90 0.56 -12.12 0.64
CA LYS A 90 -0.57 -11.72 -0.19
C LYS A 90 -1.86 -11.64 0.63
N GLY A 91 -2.70 -10.67 0.33
CA GLY A 91 -3.98 -10.50 1.00
C GLY A 91 -4.42 -9.05 1.09
N CYS A 92 -5.07 -8.68 2.19
CA CYS A 92 -5.40 -7.30 2.49
C CYS A 92 -5.33 -7.00 4.00
N ILE A 93 -5.14 -5.73 4.32
CA ILE A 93 -5.19 -5.19 5.69
C ILE A 93 -6.36 -4.22 5.75
N SER A 94 -7.40 -4.58 6.50
CA SER A 94 -8.51 -3.67 6.78
C SER A 94 -8.20 -2.87 8.03
N PHE A 95 -8.49 -1.57 8.01
CA PHE A 95 -8.21 -0.69 9.15
C PHE A 95 -9.29 0.36 9.36
N VAL A 96 -9.38 0.82 10.60
CA VAL A 96 -10.14 1.99 11.02
C VAL A 96 -9.16 2.98 11.63
N SER A 97 -9.28 4.24 11.23
CA SER A 97 -8.56 5.35 11.84
C SER A 97 -9.54 6.39 12.36
N ASN A 98 -9.20 7.07 13.45
CA ASN A 98 -9.96 8.21 13.92
C ASN A 98 -9.07 9.42 14.23
N ILE A 99 -9.69 10.58 14.17
CA ILE A 99 -9.11 11.88 14.52
C ILE A 99 -10.09 12.66 15.38
N GLU A 100 -9.58 13.59 16.16
CA GLU A 100 -10.39 14.50 16.96
C GLU A 100 -10.77 15.75 16.16
N ILE A 101 -12.01 16.17 16.35
CA ILE A 101 -12.55 17.41 15.81
C ILE A 101 -13.15 18.24 16.95
N GLU A 102 -13.06 19.56 16.80
CA GLU A 102 -13.58 20.53 17.75
C GLU A 102 -14.50 21.52 17.02
N PRO A 103 -15.48 22.12 17.71
CA PRO A 103 -16.30 23.19 17.16
C PRO A 103 -15.45 24.37 16.70
N ILE A 104 -15.85 25.01 15.61
CA ILE A 104 -15.24 26.29 15.18
C ILE A 104 -15.69 27.42 16.12
N HIS A 105 -16.93 27.36 16.59
CA HIS A 105 -17.53 28.36 17.49
C HIS A 105 -18.25 27.65 18.65
N GLU A 106 -17.71 27.79 19.85
CA GLU A 106 -18.29 27.20 21.08
C GLU A 106 -19.72 27.69 21.34
N CYS A 107 -19.99 28.97 21.09
CA CYS A 107 -21.28 29.61 21.38
C CYS A 107 -22.45 29.13 20.47
N MET A 108 -22.16 28.46 19.35
CA MET A 108 -23.19 28.00 18.39
C MET A 108 -23.34 26.47 18.32
N THR A 109 -22.70 25.74 19.24
CA THR A 109 -22.71 24.28 19.23
C THR A 109 -23.51 23.73 20.41
N CYS A 110 -24.57 22.99 20.11
CA CYS A 110 -25.33 22.26 21.11
C CYS A 110 -24.63 20.91 21.39
N SER A 111 -24.29 20.63 22.64
CA SER A 111 -23.77 19.32 23.06
C SER A 111 -24.75 18.62 24.00
N ALA A 112 -24.91 17.31 23.82
CA ALA A 112 -25.63 16.46 24.77
C ALA A 112 -24.85 16.32 26.10
N ASN A 113 -23.54 16.60 26.10
CA ASN A 113 -22.70 16.55 27.29
C ASN A 113 -21.93 17.88 27.44
N PRO A 114 -22.23 18.70 28.45
CA PRO A 114 -21.67 20.03 28.62
C PRO A 114 -20.17 20.06 28.95
N HIS A 115 -19.51 18.91 29.17
CA HIS A 115 -18.10 18.83 29.57
C HIS A 115 -17.18 18.17 28.51
N LYS A 116 -17.68 17.91 27.29
CA LYS A 116 -16.88 17.32 26.21
C LYS A 116 -17.02 18.12 24.94
N GLU A 117 -15.96 18.84 24.60
CA GLU A 117 -15.90 19.72 23.43
C GLU A 117 -15.34 19.01 22.19
N ASN A 118 -14.48 18.00 22.38
CA ASN A 118 -13.92 17.23 21.27
C ASN A 118 -14.71 15.94 21.04
N ILE A 119 -14.96 15.63 19.77
CA ILE A 119 -15.51 14.35 19.32
C ILE A 119 -14.56 13.71 18.31
N ALA A 120 -14.61 12.39 18.20
CA ALA A 120 -13.80 11.67 17.21
C ALA A 120 -14.65 11.34 15.97
N VAL A 121 -14.08 11.57 14.80
CA VAL A 121 -14.62 11.08 13.53
C VAL A 121 -13.66 10.06 12.95
N SER A 122 -14.20 9.03 12.30
CA SER A 122 -13.43 7.90 11.80
C SER A 122 -13.57 7.73 10.30
N CYS A 123 -12.58 7.11 9.70
CA CYS A 123 -12.69 6.50 8.39
C CYS A 123 -12.25 5.04 8.46
N GLN A 124 -12.73 4.25 7.53
CA GLN A 124 -12.41 2.84 7.38
C GLN A 124 -11.95 2.59 5.95
N ASP A 125 -10.90 1.81 5.79
CA ASP A 125 -10.40 1.43 4.47
C ASP A 125 -9.71 0.06 4.50
N THR A 126 -9.33 -0.45 3.34
CA THR A 126 -8.61 -1.70 3.17
C THR A 126 -7.53 -1.55 2.11
N VAL A 127 -6.31 -1.96 2.44
CA VAL A 127 -5.17 -1.95 1.51
C VAL A 127 -4.81 -3.37 1.07
N CYS A 128 -4.63 -3.56 -0.24
CA CYS A 128 -4.18 -4.83 -0.80
C CYS A 128 -2.67 -5.00 -0.62
N VAL A 129 -2.26 -6.24 -0.34
CA VAL A 129 -0.87 -6.64 -0.15
C VAL A 129 -0.52 -7.71 -1.17
N ASP A 130 0.54 -7.48 -1.94
CA ASP A 130 1.20 -8.47 -2.79
C ASP A 130 2.69 -8.10 -2.82
N GLN A 131 3.48 -8.71 -1.94
CA GLN A 131 4.89 -8.34 -1.73
C GLN A 131 5.76 -9.60 -1.67
N VAL A 132 6.90 -9.56 -2.37
CA VAL A 132 7.96 -10.56 -2.23
C VAL A 132 8.84 -10.15 -1.05
N LEU A 133 8.81 -10.92 0.03
CA LEU A 133 9.60 -10.63 1.21
C LEU A 133 11.06 -11.04 1.02
N TYR A 134 11.29 -12.24 0.49
CA TYR A 134 12.61 -12.84 0.42
C TYR A 134 12.73 -13.81 -0.76
N CYS A 135 13.92 -13.88 -1.35
CA CYS A 135 14.26 -14.85 -2.40
C CYS A 135 15.54 -15.61 -1.99
N SER A 136 15.58 -16.91 -2.24
CA SER A 136 16.76 -17.75 -1.96
C SER A 136 16.90 -18.84 -3.02
N VAL A 137 18.11 -19.23 -3.35
CA VAL A 137 18.38 -20.45 -4.13
C VAL A 137 18.40 -21.71 -3.26
N ASP A 138 18.41 -21.51 -1.93
CA ASP A 138 18.38 -22.55 -0.91
C ASP A 138 17.03 -22.55 -0.18
N CYS A 139 17.05 -22.79 1.14
CA CYS A 139 15.85 -22.81 1.96
C CYS A 139 15.30 -21.40 2.25
N LEU A 140 13.99 -21.33 2.49
CA LEU A 140 13.31 -20.11 2.94
C LEU A 140 13.12 -20.12 4.45
N PRO A 141 13.29 -18.98 5.14
CA PRO A 141 12.98 -18.87 6.56
C PRO A 141 11.49 -19.15 6.81
N ASP A 142 11.18 -19.64 8.01
CA ASP A 142 9.81 -19.65 8.50
C ASP A 142 9.42 -18.23 8.90
N CYS A 143 8.26 -17.79 8.42
CA CYS A 143 7.80 -16.43 8.59
C CYS A 143 6.30 -16.45 8.89
N ASP A 144 5.93 -15.90 10.04
CA ASP A 144 4.55 -15.62 10.40
C ASP A 144 4.32 -14.12 10.32
N ILE A 145 3.15 -13.67 9.87
CA ILE A 145 2.76 -12.25 9.88
C ILE A 145 1.70 -12.04 10.96
N ASN A 146 1.95 -11.13 11.88
CA ASN A 146 1.10 -10.85 13.03
C ASN A 146 1.28 -9.40 13.54
N CYS A 147 0.60 -9.06 14.64
CA CYS A 147 0.65 -7.71 15.20
C CYS A 147 2.02 -7.30 15.77
N ASP A 148 2.93 -8.24 16.01
CA ASP A 148 4.27 -7.94 16.50
C ASP A 148 5.19 -7.44 15.38
N ASN A 149 4.96 -7.86 14.14
CA ASN A 149 5.79 -7.51 12.99
C ASN A 149 5.14 -6.61 11.94
N VAL A 150 3.83 -6.37 12.01
CA VAL A 150 3.17 -5.34 11.20
C VAL A 150 3.00 -4.08 12.05
N LYS A 151 3.64 -2.98 11.66
CA LYS A 151 3.57 -1.69 12.34
C LYS A 151 3.11 -0.58 11.41
N ILE A 152 2.37 0.39 11.93
CA ILE A 152 2.05 1.61 11.20
C ILE A 152 3.20 2.61 11.38
N CYS A 153 3.65 3.22 10.29
CA CYS A 153 4.68 4.26 10.28
C CYS A 153 4.36 5.36 9.25
N ASP A 154 5.19 6.41 9.24
CA ASP A 154 5.12 7.53 8.28
C ASP A 154 3.72 8.20 8.22
N VAL A 155 3.05 8.33 9.37
CA VAL A 155 1.67 8.85 9.42
C VAL A 155 1.66 10.38 9.23
N SER A 156 0.78 10.86 8.35
CA SER A 156 0.51 12.28 8.16
C SER A 156 -0.98 12.56 8.00
N ILE A 157 -1.40 13.75 8.43
CA ILE A 157 -2.76 14.27 8.23
C ILE A 157 -2.66 15.56 7.42
N GLU A 158 -3.37 15.62 6.30
CA GLU A 158 -3.36 16.77 5.39
C GLU A 158 -4.80 17.22 5.10
N PRO A 159 -5.14 18.52 5.24
CA PRO A 159 -6.40 19.05 4.76
C PRO A 159 -6.57 18.86 3.25
N ILE A 160 -7.80 18.61 2.79
CA ILE A 160 -8.11 18.43 1.36
C ILE A 160 -8.76 19.70 0.81
N GLY A 161 -8.01 20.43 -0.02
CA GLY A 161 -8.52 21.56 -0.81
C GLY A 161 -8.41 22.92 -0.13
N ASP A 162 -8.52 23.98 -0.94
CA ASP A 162 -8.31 25.37 -0.52
C ASP A 162 -9.61 26.15 -0.22
N CYS A 163 -10.79 25.62 -0.58
CA CYS A 163 -12.09 26.28 -0.39
C CYS A 163 -13.19 25.27 0.00
N ASP A 164 -13.86 25.49 1.14
CA ASP A 164 -15.09 24.86 1.66
C ASP A 164 -15.16 23.30 1.74
N CYS A 165 -14.12 22.60 1.29
CA CYS A 165 -13.97 21.16 1.49
C CYS A 165 -13.49 20.88 2.92
N HIS A 166 -14.43 20.60 3.80
CA HIS A 166 -14.16 20.15 5.17
C HIS A 166 -13.79 18.66 5.17
N ALA A 167 -12.63 18.30 4.62
CA ALA A 167 -12.13 16.93 4.67
C ALA A 167 -10.63 16.91 4.95
N VAL A 168 -10.17 15.86 5.59
CA VAL A 168 -8.75 15.60 5.81
C VAL A 168 -8.39 14.23 5.30
N LYS A 169 -7.14 14.10 4.85
CA LYS A 169 -6.54 12.88 4.35
C LYS A 169 -5.55 12.37 5.38
N ILE A 170 -5.78 11.16 5.88
CA ILE A 170 -4.86 10.42 6.73
C ILE A 170 -4.05 9.50 5.83
N LYS A 171 -2.74 9.69 5.78
CA LYS A 171 -1.80 8.82 5.05
C LYS A 171 -0.88 8.13 6.02
N GLY A 172 -0.32 7.00 5.60
CA GLY A 172 0.73 6.31 6.32
C GLY A 172 1.14 5.06 5.59
N LYS A 173 1.93 4.22 6.25
CA LYS A 173 2.37 2.94 5.71
C LYS A 173 2.25 1.84 6.76
N PHE A 174 1.93 0.63 6.33
CA PHE A 174 2.20 -0.58 7.09
C PHE A 174 3.61 -1.05 6.75
N SER A 175 4.49 -1.15 7.74
CA SER A 175 5.81 -1.75 7.65
C SER A 175 5.76 -3.20 8.12
N LEU A 176 6.28 -4.11 7.30
CA LEU A 176 6.35 -5.54 7.58
C LEU A 176 7.79 -5.93 7.93
N HIS A 177 8.00 -6.38 9.16
CA HIS A 177 9.30 -6.80 9.67
C HIS A 177 9.38 -8.32 9.83
N TYR A 178 9.86 -9.03 8.82
CA TYR A 178 10.15 -10.47 8.98
C TYR A 178 11.56 -10.65 9.57
N LYS A 179 11.71 -11.61 10.49
CA LYS A 179 12.99 -11.98 11.11
C LYS A 179 13.54 -13.25 10.48
#